data_AF-A0A2M7Q6M1-F1
#
_entry.id   AF-A0A2M7Q6M1-F1
#
_cell.length_a   1.000
_cell.length_b   1.000
_cell.length_c   1.000
_cell.angle_alpha   90.00
_cell.angle_beta   90.00
_cell.angle_gamma   90.00
#
_symmetry.space_group_name_H-M   'P 1'
#
loop_
_entity.id
_entity.type
_entity.pdbx_description
1 polymer ?
#
loop_
_entity_poly.entity_id
_entity_poly.type
_entity_poly.pdbx_seq_one_letter_code
_entity_poly.pdbx_strand_id
1 'polypeptide(L)'
;MSPFIKKIRDSVSGVKPKDLIYPGIVFLFAIIVGIIFILSTRFIARSIDTAFSGDTGKGSSSLNIENYTLVSRKLGISTEVRKESANVPVETSIPSAPLATTTTQVLDKKAFTLNILNSTAKSGLAGAMAQSLESVGYPKAKTGNEKTLYATTTVAVKESKSAIGEALINTVRETYPDAVSTTSPETALFDVIITIGTK
;
A
#
# COMPACT_ATOMS: atom_id res chain seq x y z
N MET A 1 3.70 29.94 -57.30
CA MET A 1 3.47 30.21 -55.87
C MET A 1 1.97 30.41 -55.67
N SER A 2 1.30 29.60 -54.84
CA SER A 2 -0.17 29.62 -54.71
C SER A 2 -0.67 31.01 -54.27
N PRO A 3 -1.77 31.54 -54.85
CA PRO A 3 -2.34 32.84 -54.48
C PRO A 3 -2.70 32.91 -52.98
N PHE A 4 -2.96 31.75 -52.37
CA PHE A 4 -3.21 31.61 -50.94
C PHE A 4 -1.99 31.99 -50.09
N ILE A 5 -0.80 31.56 -50.52
CA ILE A 5 0.47 31.82 -49.82
C ILE A 5 0.87 33.30 -49.94
N LYS A 6 0.49 33.96 -51.03
CA LYS A 6 0.72 35.41 -51.22
C LYS A 6 -0.15 36.23 -50.27
N LYS A 7 -1.44 35.89 -50.17
CA LYS A 7 -2.41 36.56 -49.28
C LYS A 7 -2.05 36.43 -47.79
N ILE A 8 -1.51 35.28 -47.36
CA ILE A 8 -1.05 35.07 -45.98
C ILE A 8 0.16 35.96 -45.68
N ARG A 9 1.14 36.01 -46.59
CA ARG A 9 2.37 36.80 -46.40
C ARG A 9 2.08 38.30 -46.29
N ASP A 10 1.20 38.81 -47.16
CA ASP A 10 0.83 40.22 -47.18
C ASP A 10 0.01 40.63 -45.93
N SER A 11 -0.68 39.68 -45.28
CA SER A 11 -1.38 39.93 -44.01
C SER A 11 -0.46 39.90 -42.79
N VAL A 12 0.68 39.22 -42.85
CA VAL A 12 1.62 39.05 -41.72
C VAL A 12 2.68 40.16 -41.70
N SER A 13 3.00 40.79 -42.83
CA SER A 13 4.04 41.82 -42.94
C SER A 13 3.67 43.19 -42.34
N GLY A 14 2.38 43.44 -42.08
CA GLY A 14 1.89 44.69 -41.49
C GLY A 14 1.75 44.69 -39.96
N VAL A 15 1.96 43.55 -39.31
CA VAL A 15 1.68 43.39 -37.88
C VAL A 15 2.92 43.72 -37.06
N LYS A 16 2.83 44.69 -36.16
CA LYS A 16 3.95 45.03 -35.26
C LYS A 16 4.13 43.88 -34.26
N PRO A 17 5.36 43.49 -33.89
CA PRO A 17 5.61 42.40 -32.94
C PRO A 17 4.86 42.58 -31.61
N LYS A 18 4.65 43.84 -31.21
CA LYS A 18 3.97 44.26 -29.97
C LYS A 18 2.50 43.84 -29.93
N ASP A 19 1.83 43.82 -31.09
CA ASP A 19 0.42 43.47 -31.21
C ASP A 19 0.21 41.94 -31.17
N LEU A 20 1.29 41.17 -31.31
CA LEU A 20 1.28 39.71 -31.28
C LEU A 20 1.61 39.13 -29.89
N ILE A 21 2.14 39.95 -28.98
CA ILE A 21 2.56 39.51 -27.63
C ILE A 21 1.34 39.05 -26.81
N TYR A 22 0.30 39.88 -26.73
CA TYR A 22 -0.89 39.58 -25.93
C TYR A 22 -1.66 38.35 -26.44
N PRO A 23 -2.02 38.23 -27.73
CA PRO A 23 -2.67 37.01 -28.22
C PRO A 23 -1.76 35.79 -28.11
N GLY A 24 -0.43 35.96 -28.24
CA GLY A 24 0.54 34.88 -28.03
C GLY A 24 0.55 34.34 -26.60
N ILE A 25 0.50 35.22 -25.60
CA ILE A 25 0.44 34.83 -24.17
C ILE A 25 -0.89 34.13 -23.87
N VAL A 26 -2.01 34.66 -24.37
CA VAL A 26 -3.33 34.03 -24.18
C VAL A 26 -3.38 32.64 -24.82
N PHE A 27 -2.80 32.49 -26.02
CA PHE A 27 -2.70 31.19 -26.69
C PHE A 27 -1.81 30.21 -25.93
N LEU A 28 -0.66 30.66 -25.41
CA LEU A 28 0.21 29.87 -24.55
C LEU A 28 -0.52 29.40 -23.29
N PHE A 29 -1.26 30.31 -22.65
CA PHE A 29 -2.05 29.98 -21.46
C PHE A 29 -3.13 28.94 -21.77
N ALA A 30 -3.84 29.08 -22.89
CA ALA A 30 -4.82 28.10 -23.34
C ALA A 30 -4.19 26.71 -23.59
N ILE A 31 -3.00 26.67 -24.18
CA ILE A 31 -2.24 25.42 -24.36
C ILE A 31 -1.89 24.80 -22.99
N ILE A 32 -1.37 25.59 -22.05
CA ILE A 32 -1.01 25.12 -20.71
C ILE A 32 -2.23 24.53 -20.00
N VAL A 33 -3.36 25.24 -20.03
CA VAL A 33 -4.63 24.74 -19.44
C VAL A 33 -5.06 23.43 -20.11
N GLY A 34 -4.96 23.32 -21.43
CA GLY A 34 -5.26 22.10 -22.16
C GLY A 34 -4.35 20.92 -21.77
N ILE A 35 -3.05 21.17 -21.61
CA ILE A 35 -2.08 20.15 -21.17
C ILE A 35 -2.40 19.69 -19.75
N ILE A 36 -2.67 20.61 -18.83
CA ILE A 36 -3.05 20.29 -17.45
C ILE A 36 -4.33 19.43 -17.45
N PHE A 37 -5.34 19.81 -18.23
CA PHE A 37 -6.60 19.06 -18.33
C PHE A 37 -6.39 17.62 -18.85
N ILE A 38 -5.52 17.44 -19.87
CA ILE A 38 -5.18 16.11 -20.39
C ILE A 38 -4.43 15.28 -19.33
N LEU A 39 -3.46 15.88 -18.63
CA LEU A 39 -2.72 15.22 -17.56
C LEU A 39 -3.64 14.79 -16.42
N SER A 40 -4.56 15.67 -15.99
CA SER A 40 -5.56 15.36 -14.98
C SER A 40 -6.47 14.21 -15.44
N THR A 41 -7.03 14.28 -16.65
CA THR A 41 -7.89 13.21 -17.17
C THR A 41 -7.18 11.86 -17.20
N ARG A 42 -5.91 11.83 -17.63
CA ARG A 42 -5.09 10.60 -17.62
C ARG A 42 -4.78 10.09 -16.21
N PHE A 43 -4.58 11.00 -15.25
CA PHE A 43 -4.34 10.64 -13.85
C PHE A 43 -5.59 10.03 -13.20
N ILE A 44 -6.77 10.65 -13.39
CA ILE A 44 -8.04 10.12 -12.89
C ILE A 44 -8.33 8.75 -13.51
N ALA A 45 -8.20 8.61 -14.83
CA ALA A 45 -8.43 7.32 -15.50
C ALA A 45 -7.54 6.21 -14.92
N ARG A 46 -6.25 6.49 -14.75
CA ARG A 46 -5.31 5.55 -14.15
C ARG A 46 -5.63 5.23 -12.69
N SER A 47 -6.07 6.21 -11.90
CA SER A 47 -6.46 6.01 -10.50
C SER A 47 -7.72 5.16 -10.38
N ILE A 48 -8.70 5.38 -11.26
CA ILE A 48 -9.94 4.59 -11.32
C ILE A 48 -9.61 3.17 -11.78
N ASP A 49 -8.84 3.00 -12.86
CA ASP A 49 -8.41 1.66 -13.30
C ASP A 49 -7.65 0.93 -12.20
N THR A 50 -6.82 1.62 -11.41
CA THR A 50 -6.10 1.01 -10.27
C THR A 50 -7.03 0.67 -9.10
N ALA A 51 -8.05 1.51 -8.85
CA ALA A 51 -9.00 1.30 -7.75
C ALA A 51 -10.08 0.26 -8.06
N PHE A 52 -10.44 0.09 -9.33
CA PHE A 52 -11.52 -0.81 -9.77
C PHE A 52 -11.03 -2.04 -10.52
N SER A 53 -9.79 -2.07 -11.03
CA SER A 53 -9.14 -3.32 -11.43
C SER A 53 -8.63 -4.00 -10.18
N GLY A 54 -9.54 -4.65 -9.46
CA GLY A 54 -9.16 -5.59 -8.40
C GLY A 54 -8.09 -6.54 -8.92
N ASP A 55 -7.01 -6.65 -8.15
CA ASP A 55 -5.87 -7.56 -8.24
C ASP A 55 -5.96 -8.61 -9.37
N THR A 56 -5.73 -8.19 -10.62
CA THR A 56 -5.40 -9.09 -11.75
C THR A 56 -3.89 -9.12 -11.99
N GLY A 57 -3.13 -8.61 -11.03
CA GLY A 57 -1.69 -8.45 -11.08
C GLY A 57 -0.99 -9.13 -9.92
N LYS A 58 -1.09 -10.48 -9.87
CA LYS A 58 -0.08 -11.33 -9.22
C LYS A 58 0.15 -11.03 -7.72
N GLY A 59 -0.87 -11.19 -6.87
CA GLY A 59 -0.58 -11.18 -5.44
C GLY A 59 -1.77 -11.17 -4.47
N SER A 60 -2.58 -12.23 -4.50
CA SER A 60 -3.40 -12.70 -3.37
C SER A 60 -4.28 -11.67 -2.65
N SER A 61 -5.53 -11.57 -3.10
CA SER A 61 -6.68 -11.71 -2.20
C SER A 61 -7.78 -12.54 -2.86
N SER A 62 -7.42 -13.70 -3.42
CA SER A 62 -8.42 -14.76 -3.58
C SER A 62 -8.84 -15.18 -2.18
N LEU A 63 -10.08 -14.83 -1.82
CA LEU A 63 -10.75 -15.39 -0.67
C LEU A 63 -10.51 -16.90 -0.72
N ASN A 64 -9.72 -17.44 0.21
CA ASN A 64 -9.33 -18.84 0.19
C ASN A 64 -10.57 -19.67 0.58
N ILE A 65 -11.38 -19.97 -0.43
CA ILE A 65 -12.66 -20.66 -0.32
C ILE A 65 -12.48 -22.03 0.35
N GLU A 66 -11.31 -22.66 0.19
CA GLU A 66 -10.98 -23.92 0.85
C GLU A 66 -10.86 -23.75 2.37
N ASN A 67 -10.16 -22.71 2.84
CA ASN A 67 -10.10 -22.40 4.26
C ASN A 67 -11.48 -21.99 4.82
N TYR A 68 -12.27 -21.25 4.06
CA TYR A 68 -13.62 -20.86 4.51
C TYR A 68 -14.57 -22.07 4.58
N THR A 69 -14.48 -23.01 3.63
CA THR A 69 -15.29 -24.23 3.61
C THR A 69 -14.90 -25.24 4.70
N LEU A 70 -13.62 -25.30 5.08
CA LEU A 70 -13.16 -26.09 6.23
C LEU A 70 -13.69 -25.54 7.55
N VAL A 71 -13.71 -24.21 7.69
CA VAL A 71 -14.21 -23.52 8.88
C VAL A 71 -15.74 -23.63 8.97
N SER A 72 -16.48 -23.41 7.89
CA SER A 72 -17.95 -23.59 7.88
C SER A 72 -18.38 -25.03 8.15
N ARG A 73 -17.65 -26.01 7.60
CA ARG A 73 -17.88 -27.44 7.88
C ARG A 73 -17.55 -27.82 9.33
N LYS A 74 -16.50 -27.23 9.94
CA LYS A 74 -16.19 -27.39 11.37
C LYS A 74 -17.18 -26.67 12.29
N LEU A 75 -17.79 -25.57 11.84
CA LEU A 75 -18.84 -24.84 12.55
C LEU A 75 -20.24 -25.45 12.35
N GLY A 76 -20.37 -26.54 11.60
CA GLY A 76 -21.65 -27.22 11.34
C GLY A 76 -22.63 -26.39 10.49
N ILE A 77 -22.17 -25.33 9.84
CA ILE A 77 -23.02 -24.47 9.01
C ILE A 77 -23.04 -25.10 7.61
N SER A 78 -24.08 -25.90 7.36
CA SER A 78 -24.38 -26.41 6.03
C SER A 78 -24.68 -25.22 5.11
N THR A 79 -23.75 -24.89 4.21
CA THR A 79 -23.98 -23.94 3.12
C THR A 79 -24.85 -24.60 2.06
N GLU A 80 -26.10 -24.85 2.39
CA GLU A 80 -27.16 -24.80 1.40
C GLU A 80 -27.94 -23.51 1.62
N VAL A 81 -28.17 -22.79 0.53
CA VAL A 81 -28.97 -21.58 0.47
C VAL A 81 -30.39 -21.93 0.95
N ARG A 82 -30.64 -21.73 2.24
CA ARG A 82 -31.92 -22.03 2.87
C ARG A 82 -32.86 -20.84 2.71
N LYS A 83 -33.82 -20.98 1.78
CA LYS A 83 -35.10 -20.27 1.88
C LYS A 83 -35.73 -20.58 3.24
N GLU A 84 -36.17 -19.51 3.87
CA GLU A 84 -37.07 -19.37 5.00
C GLU A 84 -37.99 -20.58 5.27
N SER A 85 -37.97 -21.10 6.51
CA SER A 85 -39.18 -21.34 7.31
C SER A 85 -38.80 -21.78 8.73
N ALA A 86 -39.56 -21.27 9.70
CA ALA A 86 -39.43 -21.42 11.14
C ALA A 86 -39.72 -22.83 11.67
N ASN A 87 -39.03 -23.27 12.75
CA ASN A 87 -39.62 -24.03 13.86
C ASN A 87 -38.62 -24.20 15.05
N VAL A 88 -39.03 -23.68 16.22
CA VAL A 88 -38.89 -24.12 17.65
C VAL A 88 -37.62 -24.84 18.16
N PRO A 89 -37.10 -24.49 19.37
CA PRO A 89 -35.81 -24.97 19.88
C PRO A 89 -35.90 -26.35 20.55
N VAL A 90 -34.88 -27.18 20.31
CA VAL A 90 -34.63 -28.42 21.08
C VAL A 90 -33.31 -28.24 21.81
N GLU A 91 -33.38 -28.12 23.13
CA GLU A 91 -32.23 -28.21 24.03
C GLU A 91 -31.64 -29.62 23.96
N THR A 92 -30.48 -29.75 23.31
CA THR A 92 -29.63 -30.94 23.41
C THR A 92 -28.44 -30.57 24.28
N SER A 93 -28.43 -31.06 25.52
CA SER A 93 -27.31 -30.92 26.46
C SER A 93 -26.08 -31.69 25.94
N ILE A 94 -25.01 -30.97 25.62
CA ILE A 94 -23.72 -31.54 25.19
C ILE A 94 -22.81 -31.69 26.42
N PRO A 95 -22.12 -32.83 26.61
CA PRO A 95 -21.14 -32.99 27.69
C PRO A 95 -20.00 -31.98 27.56
N SER A 96 -19.67 -31.30 28.65
CA SER A 96 -18.59 -30.31 28.73
C SER A 96 -17.24 -31.00 28.50
N ALA A 97 -16.71 -30.92 27.28
CA ALA A 97 -15.33 -31.24 26.99
C ALA A 97 -14.40 -30.25 27.72
N PRO A 98 -13.21 -30.67 28.18
CA PRO A 98 -12.27 -29.75 28.82
C PRO A 98 -11.93 -28.64 27.82
N LEU A 99 -12.10 -27.38 28.24
CA LEU A 99 -11.65 -26.22 27.47
C LEU A 99 -10.18 -26.45 27.13
N ALA A 100 -9.88 -26.63 25.85
CA ALA A 100 -8.54 -26.46 25.35
C ALA A 100 -8.16 -25.02 25.69
N THR A 101 -7.28 -24.87 26.68
CA THR A 101 -6.62 -23.62 27.01
C THR A 101 -5.93 -23.18 25.73
N THR A 102 -6.61 -22.34 24.95
CA THR A 102 -5.98 -21.60 23.87
C THR A 102 -5.02 -20.68 24.58
N THR A 103 -3.77 -21.12 24.70
CA THR A 103 -2.67 -20.25 25.10
C THR A 103 -2.62 -19.17 24.04
N THR A 104 -3.39 -18.10 24.26
CA THR A 104 -3.16 -16.82 23.61
C THR A 104 -1.70 -16.53 23.93
N GLN A 105 -0.80 -16.78 22.97
CA GLN A 105 0.57 -16.30 23.10
C GLN A 105 0.42 -14.80 23.23
N VAL A 106 0.53 -14.32 24.46
CA VAL A 106 0.70 -12.92 24.76
C VAL A 106 2.00 -12.57 24.08
N LEU A 107 1.89 -12.04 22.87
CA LEU A 107 3.01 -11.68 22.03
C LEU A 107 3.81 -10.64 22.80
N ASP A 108 4.90 -11.07 23.42
CA ASP A 108 5.74 -10.17 24.19
C ASP A 108 6.42 -9.23 23.20
N LYS A 109 5.82 -8.05 23.05
CA LYS A 109 6.23 -7.02 22.11
C LYS A 109 7.66 -6.57 22.34
N LYS A 110 8.34 -6.94 23.43
CA LYS A 110 9.74 -6.59 23.75
C LYS A 110 10.76 -7.71 23.49
N ALA A 111 10.32 -8.93 23.18
CA ALA A 111 11.17 -10.12 23.10
C ALA A 111 11.82 -10.35 21.72
N PHE A 112 12.18 -9.28 21.01
CA PHE A 112 12.83 -9.35 19.70
C PHE A 112 13.72 -8.14 19.42
N THR A 113 14.62 -8.29 18.46
CA THR A 113 15.54 -7.23 18.03
C THR A 113 15.08 -6.59 16.73
N LEU A 114 15.02 -5.26 16.71
CA LEU A 114 14.53 -4.47 15.59
C LEU A 114 15.65 -3.61 15.00
N ASN A 115 15.79 -3.62 13.68
CA ASN A 115 16.71 -2.77 12.95
C ASN A 115 15.94 -1.99 11.87
N ILE A 116 16.16 -0.68 11.79
CA ILE A 116 15.51 0.22 10.84
C ILE A 116 16.59 0.87 9.99
N LEU A 117 16.52 0.62 8.70
CA LEU A 117 17.47 1.07 7.70
C LEU A 117 16.80 2.11 6.82
N ASN A 118 17.42 3.28 6.72
CA ASN A 118 16.97 4.33 5.83
C ASN A 118 17.61 4.13 4.45
N SER A 119 16.78 3.91 3.44
CA SER A 119 17.21 3.77 2.06
C SER A 119 16.86 5.00 1.22
N THR A 120 16.63 6.14 1.87
CA THR A 120 16.30 7.42 1.22
C THR A 120 17.43 8.45 1.40
N ALA A 121 17.41 9.49 0.56
CA ALA A 121 18.31 10.64 0.70
C ALA A 121 17.94 11.58 1.87
N LYS A 122 16.82 11.33 2.55
CA LYS A 122 16.36 12.17 3.67
C LYS A 122 16.96 11.65 4.97
N SER A 123 17.77 12.46 5.65
CA SER A 123 18.32 12.10 6.96
C SER A 123 17.23 12.07 8.04
N GLY A 124 17.38 11.19 9.02
CA GLY A 124 16.52 11.14 10.21
C GLY A 124 15.22 10.31 10.08
N LEU A 125 14.86 9.79 8.90
CA LEU A 125 13.64 8.99 8.73
C LEU A 125 13.64 7.70 9.56
N ALA A 126 14.76 6.96 9.57
CA ALA A 126 14.88 5.76 10.40
C ALA A 126 14.76 6.08 11.90
N GLY A 127 15.26 7.24 12.34
CA GLY A 127 15.13 7.70 13.71
C GLY A 127 13.70 8.06 14.10
N ALA A 128 12.99 8.77 13.23
CA ALA A 128 11.58 9.09 13.43
C ALA A 128 10.72 7.82 13.50
N MET A 129 10.98 6.84 12.64
CA MET A 129 10.28 5.56 12.66
C MET A 129 10.60 4.73 13.92
N ALA A 130 11.86 4.72 14.36
CA ALA A 130 12.24 4.08 15.62
C ALA A 130 11.46 4.67 16.80
N GLN A 131 11.39 6.00 16.88
CA GLN A 131 10.67 6.70 17.93
C GLN A 131 9.17 6.42 17.89
N SER A 132 8.57 6.31 16.69
CA SER A 132 7.16 5.96 16.51
C SER A 132 6.87 4.51 16.91
N LEU A 133 7.79 3.57 16.69
CA LEU A 133 7.59 2.19 17.11
C LEU A 133 7.79 2.03 18.62
N GLU A 134 8.75 2.75 19.20
CA GLU A 134 8.96 2.80 20.65
C GLU A 134 7.73 3.36 21.39
N SER A 135 7.07 4.39 20.85
CA SER A 135 5.86 4.97 21.46
C SER A 135 4.66 4.02 21.45
N VAL A 136 4.60 3.10 20.48
CA VAL A 136 3.57 2.05 20.37
C VAL A 136 3.92 0.80 21.23
N GLY A 137 5.10 0.80 21.86
CA GLY A 137 5.52 -0.21 22.83
C GLY A 137 6.41 -1.32 22.27
N TYR A 138 7.00 -1.13 21.10
CA TYR A 138 8.02 -2.02 20.53
C TYR A 138 9.41 -1.81 21.16
N PRO A 139 10.35 -2.78 21.03
CA PRO A 139 11.71 -2.64 21.54
C PRO A 139 12.43 -1.51 20.83
N LYS A 140 13.41 -0.92 21.53
CA LYS A 140 14.30 0.09 20.96
C LYS A 140 14.95 -0.42 19.68
N ALA A 141 14.70 0.28 18.58
CA ALA A 141 15.23 -0.11 17.28
C ALA A 141 16.66 0.37 17.11
N LYS A 142 17.52 -0.45 16.51
CA LYS A 142 18.78 0.02 15.96
C LYS A 142 18.49 0.76 14.65
N THR A 143 19.00 1.97 14.49
CA THR A 143 18.83 2.75 13.26
C THR A 143 20.11 2.77 12.44
N GLY A 144 19.99 2.73 11.12
CA GLY A 144 21.12 2.85 10.21
C GLY A 144 20.72 3.41 8.84
N ASN A 145 21.71 3.58 7.98
CA ASN A 145 21.49 3.87 6.57
C ASN A 145 21.76 2.60 5.77
N GLU A 146 20.89 2.34 4.79
CA GLU A 146 21.12 1.31 3.80
C GLU A 146 22.03 1.84 2.70
N LYS A 147 22.92 1.00 2.17
CA LYS A 147 23.83 1.39 1.08
C LYS A 147 23.10 1.46 -0.26
N THR A 148 22.08 0.61 -0.42
CA THR A 148 21.26 0.52 -1.62
C THR A 148 20.02 1.38 -1.46
N LEU A 149 19.58 2.04 -2.54
CA LEU A 149 18.32 2.77 -2.60
C LEU A 149 17.17 1.83 -3.00
N TYR A 150 16.13 1.79 -2.18
CA TYR A 150 14.94 0.96 -2.36
C TYR A 150 13.74 1.86 -2.64
N ALA A 151 12.93 1.45 -3.61
CA ALA A 151 11.72 2.17 -3.97
C ALA A 151 10.64 2.00 -2.89
N THR A 152 10.50 0.81 -2.33
CA THR A 152 9.38 0.44 -1.45
C THR A 152 9.86 0.13 -0.04
N THR A 153 9.09 0.54 0.97
CA THR A 153 9.35 0.19 2.36
C THR A 153 9.14 -1.30 2.58
N THR A 154 10.15 -2.00 3.09
CA THR A 154 10.13 -3.45 3.27
C THR A 154 10.33 -3.82 4.72
N VAL A 155 9.49 -4.70 5.26
CA VAL A 155 9.60 -5.24 6.62
C VAL A 155 10.00 -6.71 6.50
N ALA A 156 11.28 -6.99 6.67
CA ALA A 156 11.83 -8.33 6.64
C ALA A 156 11.80 -8.94 8.06
N VAL A 157 11.10 -10.05 8.23
CA VAL A 157 10.88 -10.70 9.54
C VAL A 157 11.43 -12.12 9.49
N LYS A 158 12.14 -12.55 10.53
CA LYS A 158 12.55 -13.96 10.64
C LYS A 158 11.34 -14.90 10.64
N GLU A 159 11.50 -16.04 10.01
CA GLU A 159 10.46 -17.07 9.91
C GLU A 159 9.97 -17.51 11.31
N SER A 160 10.91 -17.65 12.25
CA SER A 160 10.65 -17.97 13.66
C SER A 160 9.83 -16.93 14.43
N LYS A 161 9.67 -15.71 13.88
CA LYS A 161 8.96 -14.58 14.50
C LYS A 161 7.86 -14.01 13.60
N SER A 162 7.38 -14.78 12.62
CA SER A 162 6.32 -14.38 11.67
C SER A 162 5.06 -13.79 12.35
N ALA A 163 4.67 -14.32 13.52
CA ALA A 163 3.54 -13.80 14.30
C ALA A 163 3.71 -12.34 14.78
N ILE A 164 4.94 -11.86 14.93
CA ILE A 164 5.26 -10.46 15.24
C ILE A 164 5.21 -9.60 13.98
N GLY A 165 5.59 -10.20 12.84
CA GLY A 165 5.66 -9.54 11.54
C GLY A 165 4.33 -8.96 11.10
N GLU A 166 3.22 -9.67 11.29
CA GLU A 166 1.87 -9.19 10.91
C GLU A 166 1.42 -7.97 11.73
N ALA A 167 1.64 -7.97 13.04
CA ALA A 167 1.32 -6.82 13.88
C ALA A 167 2.20 -5.61 13.54
N LEU A 168 3.49 -5.86 13.26
CA LEU A 168 4.44 -4.82 12.94
C LEU A 168 4.19 -4.22 11.54
N ILE A 169 3.93 -5.03 10.51
CA ILE A 169 3.63 -4.50 9.16
C ILE A 169 2.38 -3.64 9.18
N ASN A 170 1.35 -4.01 9.95
CA ASN A 170 0.15 -3.18 10.10
C ASN A 170 0.49 -1.82 10.70
N THR A 171 1.31 -1.79 11.76
CA THR A 171 1.77 -0.53 12.37
C THR A 171 2.61 0.30 11.39
N VAL A 172 3.49 -0.35 10.62
CA VAL A 172 4.32 0.32 9.60
C VAL A 172 3.45 0.90 8.47
N ARG A 173 2.38 0.20 8.08
CA ARG A 173 1.43 0.63 7.04
C ARG A 173 0.63 1.86 7.40
N GLU A 174 0.43 2.17 8.68
CA GLU A 174 -0.19 3.43 9.10
C GLU A 174 0.64 4.64 8.67
N THR A 175 1.97 4.50 8.63
CA THR A 175 2.90 5.57 8.21
C THR A 175 3.33 5.41 6.75
N TYR A 176 3.46 4.18 6.26
CA TYR A 176 3.92 3.83 4.92
C TYR A 176 2.95 2.82 4.26
N PRO A 177 1.89 3.29 3.59
CA PRO A 177 0.82 2.42 3.09
C PRO A 177 1.29 1.36 2.09
N ASP A 178 2.36 1.65 1.33
CA ASP A 178 2.96 0.73 0.36
C ASP A 178 3.94 -0.27 0.98
N ALA A 179 4.00 -0.37 2.32
CA ALA A 179 4.94 -1.27 2.98
C ALA A 179 4.62 -2.76 2.69
N VAL A 180 5.66 -3.50 2.33
CA VAL A 180 5.61 -4.94 2.03
C VAL A 180 6.32 -5.74 3.12
N SER A 181 5.76 -6.89 3.49
CA SER A 181 6.41 -7.84 4.38
C SER A 181 7.19 -8.88 3.59
N THR A 182 8.41 -9.18 4.02
CA THR A 182 9.23 -10.26 3.47
C THR A 182 9.77 -11.14 4.58
N THR A 183 10.18 -12.35 4.26
CA THR A 183 10.86 -13.23 5.22
C THR A 183 12.37 -13.00 5.15
N SER A 184 12.99 -12.83 6.31
CA SER A 184 14.44 -12.74 6.47
C SER A 184 15.02 -14.11 6.85
N PRO A 185 16.21 -14.49 6.37
CA PRO A 185 16.87 -15.72 6.82
C PRO A 185 17.15 -15.70 8.33
N GLU A 186 17.07 -16.87 8.97
CA GLU A 186 17.32 -17.04 10.41
C GLU A 186 18.76 -16.67 10.82
N THR A 187 19.69 -16.64 9.86
CA THR A 187 21.09 -16.21 10.05
C THR A 187 21.24 -14.69 10.24
N ALA A 188 20.17 -13.91 10.07
CA ALA A 188 20.20 -12.47 10.24
C ALA A 188 20.47 -12.07 11.71
N LEU A 189 21.29 -11.03 11.89
CA LEU A 189 21.66 -10.50 13.21
C LEU A 189 20.47 -9.88 13.99
N PHE A 190 19.40 -9.51 13.27
CA PHE A 190 18.20 -8.91 13.84
C PHE A 190 16.98 -9.73 13.47
N ASP A 191 16.01 -9.80 14.37
CA ASP A 191 14.78 -10.58 14.16
C ASP A 191 13.82 -9.89 13.20
N VAL A 192 13.86 -8.56 13.17
CA VAL A 192 13.12 -7.74 12.21
C VAL A 192 13.99 -6.63 11.64
N ILE A 193 13.97 -6.49 10.32
CA ILE A 193 14.67 -5.44 9.58
C ILE A 193 13.63 -4.66 8.77
N ILE A 194 13.47 -3.38 9.07
CA ILE A 194 12.62 -2.46 8.31
C ILE A 194 13.52 -1.61 7.43
N THR A 195 13.35 -1.67 6.12
CA THR A 195 14.06 -0.81 5.17
C THR A 195 13.09 0.21 4.62
N ILE A 196 13.29 1.49 4.93
CA ILE A 196 12.42 2.60 4.50
C ILE A 196 12.75 2.98 3.07
N GLY A 197 11.77 2.82 2.18
CA GLY A 197 11.87 3.15 0.76
C GLY A 197 11.52 4.61 0.45
N THR A 198 11.70 4.99 -0.81
CA THR A 198 11.44 6.35 -1.30
C THR A 198 9.98 6.63 -1.67
N LYS A 199 9.15 5.59 -1.78
CA LYS A 199 7.71 5.65 -2.04
C LYS A 199 6.90 5.31 -0.80
#